data_AF-I9QIW2-F1
#
_entry.id   AF-I9QIW2-F1
#
_cell.length_a   1.000
_cell.length_b   1.000
_cell.length_c   1.000
_cell.angle_alpha   90.00
_cell.angle_beta   90.00
_cell.angle_gamma   90.00
#
_symmetry.space_group_name_H-M   'P 1'
#
loop_
_entity.id
_entity.type
_entity.pdbx_description
1 polymer ?
#
loop_
_entity_poly.entity_id
_entity_poly.type
_entity_poly.pdbx_seq_one_letter_code
_entity_poly.pdbx_strand_id
1 'polypeptide(L)'
;MAILSGSICLSDIPREQMKKIKCKDGVERIYVNVAVIERKEKSQFGHTHFITCSPKKEERVEGRQYIFGDLKEFVPQNTSPSPEDINNAPSVSDDDLDLPF
;
A
#
# COMPACT_ATOMS: atom_id res chain seq x y z
N MET A 1 6.08 5.27 -11.22
CA MET A 1 4.73 4.95 -10.72
C MET A 1 4.91 4.23 -9.41
N ALA A 2 4.51 4.81 -8.28
CA ALA A 2 4.63 4.15 -6.98
C ALA A 2 3.43 3.23 -6.75
N ILE A 3 3.66 1.99 -6.33
CA ILE A 3 2.60 1.06 -5.91
C ILE A 3 2.42 1.25 -4.41
N LEU A 4 1.19 1.54 -3.96
CA LEU A 4 0.87 1.58 -2.54
C LEU A 4 0.32 0.21 -2.12
N SER A 5 0.89 -0.35 -1.06
CA SER A 5 0.49 -1.67 -0.54
C SER A 5 0.22 -1.59 0.96
N GLY A 6 -0.77 -2.36 1.43
CA GLY A 6 -1.16 -2.43 2.83
C GLY A 6 -2.49 -3.14 3.00
N SER A 7 -3.07 -3.04 4.19
CA SER A 7 -4.32 -3.72 4.54
C SER A 7 -5.39 -2.71 4.95
N ILE A 8 -6.65 -3.07 4.69
CA ILE A 8 -7.82 -2.32 5.13
C ILE A 8 -8.55 -3.11 6.21
N CYS A 9 -8.90 -2.46 7.32
CA CYS A 9 -9.72 -3.05 8.37
C CYS A 9 -11.20 -2.87 8.01
N LEU A 10 -11.84 -3.95 7.55
CA LEU A 10 -13.23 -3.90 7.13
C LEU A 10 -14.20 -3.56 8.28
N SER A 11 -13.85 -3.93 9.52
CA SER A 11 -14.64 -3.65 10.71
C SER A 11 -14.64 -2.18 11.12
N ASP A 12 -13.58 -1.44 10.74
CA ASP A 12 -13.45 -0.02 11.07
C ASP A 12 -14.17 0.88 10.06
N ILE A 13 -14.62 0.33 8.92
CA ILE A 13 -15.36 1.08 7.91
C ILE A 13 -16.77 1.37 8.47
N PRO A 14 -17.14 2.64 8.65
CA PRO A 14 -18.46 3.01 9.15
C PRO A 14 -19.57 2.53 8.21
N ARG A 15 -20.54 1.79 8.73
CA ARG A 15 -21.64 1.20 7.92
C ARG A 15 -22.46 2.25 7.18
N GLU A 16 -22.64 3.43 7.75
CA GLU A 16 -23.38 4.51 7.07
C GLU A 16 -22.62 5.12 5.88
N GLN A 17 -21.31 4.86 5.75
CA GLN A 17 -20.52 5.22 4.57
C GLN A 17 -20.61 4.16 3.45
N MET A 18 -21.16 2.98 3.76
CA MET A 18 -21.35 1.90 2.80
C MET A 18 -22.62 2.13 1.98
N LYS A 19 -22.46 2.24 0.66
CA LYS A 19 -23.54 2.53 -0.29
C LYS A 19 -23.86 1.28 -1.08
N LYS A 20 -25.02 0.69 -0.84
CA LYS A 20 -25.55 -0.42 -1.65
C LYS A 20 -26.11 0.16 -2.95
N ILE A 21 -25.64 -0.34 -4.09
CA ILE A 21 -26.02 0.09 -5.43
C ILE A 21 -26.41 -1.13 -6.26
N LYS A 22 -27.53 -1.05 -6.99
CA LYS A 22 -27.84 -2.00 -8.06
C LYS A 22 -27.06 -1.59 -9.30
N CYS A 23 -26.07 -2.38 -9.67
CA CYS A 23 -25.22 -2.12 -10.82
C CYS A 23 -25.98 -2.34 -12.14
N LYS A 24 -25.42 -1.85 -13.26
CA LYS A 24 -26.00 -1.99 -14.60
C LYS A 24 -26.17 -3.45 -15.03
N ASP A 25 -25.36 -4.34 -14.48
CA ASP A 25 -25.42 -5.79 -14.67
C ASP A 25 -26.52 -6.47 -13.83
N GLY A 26 -27.32 -5.69 -13.08
CA GLY A 26 -28.42 -6.18 -12.24
C GLY A 26 -27.99 -6.69 -10.86
N VAL A 27 -26.68 -6.76 -10.58
CA VAL A 27 -26.14 -7.26 -9.31
C VAL A 27 -26.08 -6.14 -8.27
N GLU A 28 -26.50 -6.42 -7.04
CA GLU A 28 -26.30 -5.50 -5.91
C GLU A 28 -24.86 -5.57 -5.40
N ARG A 29 -24.21 -4.42 -5.25
CA ARG A 29 -22.86 -4.30 -4.69
C ARG A 29 -22.82 -3.21 -3.63
N ILE A 30 -21.89 -3.35 -2.69
CA ILE A 30 -21.65 -2.37 -1.64
C ILE A 30 -20.34 -1.64 -1.97
N TYR A 31 -20.41 -0.32 -1.99
CA TYR A 31 -19.27 0.56 -2.25
C TYR A 31 -19.00 1.47 -1.07
N VAL A 32 -17.75 1.89 -0.92
CA VAL A 32 -17.34 2.95 -0.01
C VAL A 32 -16.47 3.93 -0.78
N ASN A 33 -16.69 5.23 -0.57
CA ASN A 33 -15.84 6.27 -1.13
C ASN A 33 -14.61 6.44 -0.24
N VAL A 34 -13.43 6.40 -0.84
CA VAL A 34 -12.15 6.42 -0.12
C VAL A 34 -11.25 7.54 -0.62
N ALA A 35 -10.36 7.99 0.24
CA ALA A 35 -9.22 8.83 -0.12
C ALA A 35 -7.95 8.20 0.46
N VAL A 36 -6.86 8.28 -0.31
CA VAL A 36 -5.52 7.89 0.13
C VAL A 36 -4.72 9.17 0.29
N ILE A 37 -4.14 9.37 1.48
CA ILE A 37 -3.49 10.63 1.86
C ILE A 37 -2.06 10.32 2.28
N GLU A 38 -1.12 11.05 1.71
CA GLU A 38 0.29 11.01 2.10
C GLU A 38 0.46 11.61 3.49
N ARG A 39 1.25 10.95 4.33
CA ARG A 39 1.58 11.42 5.67
C ARG A 39 2.70 12.45 5.57
N LYS A 40 2.61 13.53 6.36
CA LYS A 40 3.73 14.50 6.49
C LYS A 40 5.00 13.85 7.03
N GLU A 41 4.83 12.90 7.95
CA GLU A 41 5.90 12.11 8.52
C GLU A 41 5.53 10.63 8.46
N LYS A 42 6.53 9.77 8.19
CA LYS A 42 6.32 8.32 8.20
C LYS A 42 5.84 7.88 9.58
N SER A 43 4.90 6.93 9.61
CA SER A 43 4.48 6.32 10.88
C SER A 43 5.65 5.55 11.53
N GLN A 44 5.51 5.20 12.80
CA GLN A 44 6.48 4.36 13.53
C GLN A 44 6.76 3.01 12.84
N PHE A 45 5.85 2.53 12.00
CA PHE A 45 5.97 1.29 11.24
C PHE A 45 6.37 1.49 9.77
N GLY A 46 6.80 2.70 9.41
CA GLY A 46 7.28 3.03 8.05
C GLY A 46 6.18 3.27 7.01
N HIS A 47 4.89 3.24 7.39
CA HIS A 47 3.80 3.60 6.48
C HIS A 47 3.91 5.07 6.05
N THR A 48 3.79 5.31 4.74
CA THR A 48 3.89 6.62 4.11
C THR A 48 2.53 7.24 3.83
N HIS A 49 1.48 6.42 3.76
CA HIS A 49 0.13 6.85 3.44
C HIS A 49 -0.88 6.23 4.41
N PHE A 50 -2.06 6.82 4.51
CA PHE A 50 -3.23 6.21 5.16
C PHE A 50 -4.44 6.29 4.24
N ILE A 51 -5.39 5.37 4.43
CA ILE A 51 -6.66 5.34 3.71
C ILE A 51 -7.81 5.69 4.65
N THR A 52 -8.70 6.56 4.19
CA THR A 52 -9.85 7.07 4.95
C THR A 52 -11.11 7.03 4.11
N CYS A 53 -12.28 6.96 4.75
CA CYS A 53 -13.53 7.27 4.07
C CYS A 53 -13.50 8.73 3.60
N SER A 54 -14.18 9.00 2.49
CA SER A 54 -14.39 10.35 1.96
C SER A 54 -15.89 10.71 1.97
N PRO A 55 -16.51 10.86 3.17
CA PRO A 55 -17.88 11.32 3.31
C PRO A 55 -18.06 12.72 2.70
N LYS A 56 -19.26 13.02 2.21
CA LYS A 56 -19.64 14.41 1.93
C LYS A 56 -19.57 15.23 3.20
N LYS A 57 -19.37 16.54 3.08
CA LYS A 57 -19.21 17.44 4.25
C LYS A 57 -20.37 17.33 5.24
N GLU A 58 -21.59 17.19 4.74
CA GLU A 58 -22.82 17.03 5.53
C GLU A 58 -22.93 15.67 6.25
N GLU A 59 -22.29 14.63 5.70
CA GLU A 59 -22.31 13.26 6.24
C GLU A 59 -21.21 13.04 7.30
N ARG A 60 -20.35 14.06 7.54
CA ARG A 60 -19.26 13.98 8.51
C ARG A 60 -19.81 14.08 9.92
N VAL A 61 -19.48 13.06 10.71
CA VAL A 61 -19.79 13.03 12.14
C VAL A 61 -18.54 13.47 12.90
N GLU A 62 -18.70 14.48 13.76
CA GLU A 62 -17.60 14.97 14.59
C GLU A 62 -17.11 13.87 15.55
N GLY A 63 -15.79 13.79 15.74
CA GLY A 63 -15.15 12.77 16.59
C GLY A 63 -15.11 11.35 16.01
N ARG A 64 -15.69 11.11 14.82
CA ARG A 64 -15.68 9.79 14.20
C ARG A 64 -14.36 9.52 13.48
N GLN A 65 -13.76 8.36 13.77
CA GLN A 65 -12.61 7.86 13.03
C GLN A 65 -13.07 7.35 11.66
N TYR A 66 -12.44 7.87 10.60
CA TYR A 66 -12.68 7.44 9.21
C TYR A 66 -11.47 6.75 8.60
N ILE A 67 -10.32 6.76 9.28
CA ILE A 67 -9.11 6.04 8.87
C ILE A 67 -9.30 4.56 9.19
N PHE A 68 -9.14 3.70 8.19
CA PHE A 68 -9.32 2.25 8.32
C PHE A 68 -8.17 1.45 7.72
N GLY A 69 -7.03 2.08 7.43
CA GLY A 69 -5.86 1.38 6.96
C GLY A 69 -4.64 2.26 6.76
N ASP A 70 -3.49 1.62 6.74
CA ASP A 70 -2.19 2.22 6.49
C ASP A 70 -1.55 1.56 5.27
N LEU A 71 -0.90 2.38 4.45
CA LEU A 71 -0.25 1.95 3.22
C LEU A 71 1.21 2.40 3.19
N LYS A 72 2.05 1.62 2.54
CA LYS A 72 3.45 1.95 2.25
C LYS A 72 3.70 1.92 0.76
N GLU A 73 4.61 2.77 0.31
CA GLU A 73 5.17 2.64 -1.04
C GLU A 73 5.94 1.33 -1.15
N PHE A 74 5.63 0.58 -2.19
CA PHE A 74 6.44 -0.52 -2.62
C PHE A 74 7.71 0.03 -3.27
N VAL A 75 8.83 -0.20 -2.60
CA VAL A 75 10.16 0.08 -3.12
C VAL A 75 10.72 -1.24 -3.64
N PRO A 76 10.92 -1.40 -4.96
CA PRO A 76 11.63 -2.56 -5.48
C PRO A 76 13.01 -2.63 -4.83
N GLN A 77 13.34 -3.75 -4.21
CA GLN A 77 14.71 -3.97 -3.77
C GLN A 77 15.54 -4.24 -5.00
N ASN A 78 16.48 -3.34 -5.31
CA ASN A 78 17.48 -3.59 -6.33
C ASN A 78 18.41 -4.67 -5.78
N THR A 79 18.28 -5.90 -6.26
CA THR A 79 19.12 -7.03 -5.83
C THR A 79 20.45 -7.10 -6.56
N SER A 80 20.68 -6.19 -7.51
CA SER A 80 21.95 -6.07 -8.21
C SER A 80 23.03 -5.56 -7.25
N PRO A 81 24.22 -6.19 -7.21
CA PRO A 81 25.34 -5.70 -6.40
C PRO A 81 25.75 -4.30 -6.89
N SER A 82 26.22 -3.46 -5.97
CA SER A 82 26.74 -2.13 -6.34
C SER A 82 28.11 -2.27 -7.03
N PRO A 83 28.56 -1.25 -7.80
CA PRO A 83 29.91 -1.26 -8.36
C PRO A 83 31.00 -1.45 -7.30
N GLU A 84 30.79 -0.94 -6.08
CA GLU A 84 31.72 -1.11 -4.97
C GLU A 84 31.72 -2.56 -4.45
N ASP A 85 30.55 -3.18 -4.31
CA ASP A 85 30.44 -4.60 -3.95
C ASP A 85 31.15 -5.49 -4.97
N ILE A 86 31.02 -5.17 -6.26
CA ILE A 86 31.70 -5.89 -7.35
C ILE A 86 33.22 -5.69 -7.28
N ASN A 87 33.68 -4.46 -7.08
CA ASN A 87 35.11 -4.15 -7.02
C ASN A 87 35.80 -4.77 -5.80
N ASN A 88 35.07 -4.96 -4.70
CA ASN A 88 35.57 -5.58 -3.48
C ASN A 88 35.36 -7.11 -3.46
N ALA A 89 34.69 -7.68 -4.45
CA ALA A 89 34.45 -9.12 -4.52
C ALA A 89 35.76 -9.87 -4.84
N PRO A 90 35.96 -11.08 -4.29
CA PRO A 90 37.09 -11.92 -4.65
C PRO A 90 37.04 -12.28 -6.13
N SER A 91 38.22 -12.45 -6.75
CA SER A 91 38.31 -12.99 -8.11
C SER A 91 37.87 -14.46 -8.12
N VAL A 92 37.19 -14.84 -9.20
CA VAL A 92 36.72 -16.21 -9.45
C VAL A 92 37.93 -17.14 -9.59
N SER A 93 37.90 -18.31 -8.94
CA SER A 93 38.91 -19.36 -9.12
C SER A 93 38.48 -20.36 -10.20
N ASP A 94 39.42 -21.14 -10.73
CA ASP A 94 39.11 -22.16 -11.75
C ASP A 94 38.12 -23.23 -11.24
N ASP A 95 38.08 -23.47 -9.93
CA ASP A 95 37.14 -24.40 -9.28
C ASP A 95 35.69 -23.84 -9.25
N ASP A 96 35.53 -22.52 -9.33
CA ASP A 96 34.22 -21.84 -9.33
C ASP A 96 33.59 -21.76 -10.73
N LEU A 97 34.34 -22.12 -11.79
CA LEU A 97 33.93 -22.00 -13.20
C LEU A 97 33.13 -23.21 -13.71
N ASP A 98 32.92 -24.24 -12.89
CA ASP A 98 32.10 -25.41 -13.25
C ASP A 98 30.59 -25.11 -13.14
N LEU A 99 30.15 -24.09 -13.90
CA LEU A 99 28.76 -23.67 -13.96
C LEU A 99 28.01 -24.51 -15.00
N PRO A 100 26.83 -25.06 -14.66
CA PRO A 100 26.02 -25.79 -15.63
C PRO A 100 25.58 -24.84 -16.75
N PHE A 101 25.86 -25.24 -17.99
CA PHE A 101 25.36 -24.59 -19.21
C PHE A 101 23.83 -24.66 -19.32
#